data_AF-A0A1C0A5C9-F1
#
_entry.id   AF-A0A1C0A5C9-F1
#
_cell.length_a   1.000
_cell.length_b   1.000
_cell.length_c   1.000
_cell.angle_alpha   90.00
_cell.angle_beta   90.00
_cell.angle_gamma   90.00
#
_symmetry.space_group_name_H-M   'P 1'
#
loop_
_entity.id
_entity.type
_entity.pdbx_description
1 polymer ?
#
loop_
_entity_poly.entity_id
_entity_poly.type
_entity_poly.pdbx_seq_one_letter_code
_entity_poly.pdbx_strand_id
1 'polypeptide(L)'
;MNNQRNKRIQILITAAVVFLVPTIAGYLMSTFSKHNVEDVRAKIEDYLYKKYGEEFVVDRIGTRTSSGQKYYEARIYPKSIIGTNKAGDSYYYASASTDKLSFGRLGGVGDSYSYVNRNIDMEKYLMPKVKEVFGERVLLKVDVAHEVTTDGSWWAGYKSASLEQMNNKIKNDPEHNRMLLELYIYIFDRIDNKTEKEERRQEIFEYVQYLKKEGLFKYLELGVIFIDERVLAPSYREFDREIFLSDKVREVIKGERVYLPPIELRRRMSKELQKEVAQMSEEKLLANIRKIRKSELSYKGIRKENSSYNCWIYSKGILKEKYTTTYETKPELIKNYNKISDIVLGRNLEYIYVN
;
A
#
# COMPACT_ATOMS: atom_id res chain seq x y z
N MET A 1 -25.17 -52.21 60.32
CA MET A 1 -23.93 -51.60 59.80
C MET A 1 -23.88 -51.38 58.28
N ASN A 2 -24.67 -52.07 57.44
CA ASN A 2 -24.60 -51.93 55.97
C ASN A 2 -25.16 -50.61 55.40
N ASN A 3 -26.16 -50.00 56.03
CA ASN A 3 -26.89 -48.87 55.44
C ASN A 3 -26.11 -47.53 55.50
N GLN A 4 -25.30 -47.33 56.55
CA GLN A 4 -24.43 -46.15 56.65
C GLN A 4 -23.23 -46.22 55.69
N ARG A 5 -22.71 -47.42 55.42
CA ARG A 5 -21.59 -47.63 54.49
C ARG A 5 -22.03 -47.31 53.05
N ASN A 6 -23.22 -47.76 52.65
CA ASN A 6 -23.79 -47.45 51.34
C ASN A 6 -24.11 -45.96 51.15
N LYS A 7 -24.63 -45.27 52.19
CA LYS A 7 -24.83 -43.81 52.14
C LYS A 7 -23.50 -43.04 52.02
N ARG A 8 -22.45 -43.45 52.73
CA ARG A 8 -21.11 -42.84 52.61
C ARG A 8 -20.50 -43.05 51.23
N ILE A 9 -20.68 -44.23 50.64
CA ILE A 9 -20.21 -44.55 49.28
C ILE A 9 -20.98 -43.73 48.24
N GLN A 10 -22.31 -43.60 48.35
CA GLN A 10 -23.09 -42.75 47.45
C GLN A 10 -22.70 -41.27 47.55
N ILE A 11 -22.52 -40.74 48.77
CA ILE A 11 -22.08 -39.34 48.97
C ILE A 11 -20.69 -39.11 48.37
N LEU A 12 -19.76 -40.07 48.53
CA LEU A 12 -18.42 -40.00 47.92
C LEU A 12 -18.47 -40.05 46.38
N ILE A 13 -19.34 -40.88 45.80
CA ILE A 13 -19.53 -40.96 44.35
C ILE A 13 -20.16 -39.66 43.83
N THR A 14 -21.20 -39.13 44.49
CA THR A 14 -21.82 -37.86 44.10
C THR A 14 -20.85 -36.68 44.23
N ALA A 15 -20.07 -36.61 45.32
CA ALA A 15 -19.05 -35.59 45.49
C ALA A 15 -17.92 -35.71 44.44
N ALA A 16 -17.50 -36.94 44.11
CA ALA A 16 -16.54 -37.19 43.05
C ALA A 16 -17.06 -36.73 41.68
N VAL A 17 -18.32 -37.03 41.33
CA VAL A 17 -18.93 -36.56 40.07
C VAL A 17 -19.07 -35.04 40.04
N VAL A 18 -19.50 -34.41 41.13
CA VAL A 18 -19.70 -32.95 41.19
C VAL A 18 -18.39 -32.17 41.15
N PHE A 19 -17.29 -32.70 41.70
CA PHE A 19 -15.99 -32.00 41.71
C PHE A 19 -15.07 -32.40 40.54
N LEU A 20 -15.06 -33.67 40.12
CA LEU A 20 -14.17 -34.14 39.04
C LEU A 20 -14.71 -33.82 37.66
N VAL A 21 -16.03 -33.84 37.43
CA VAL A 21 -16.57 -33.55 36.08
C VAL A 21 -16.31 -32.11 35.65
N PRO A 22 -16.49 -31.06 36.49
CA PRO A 22 -16.16 -29.69 36.09
C PRO A 22 -14.66 -29.44 35.94
N THR A 23 -13.81 -30.10 36.73
CA THR A 23 -12.35 -29.97 36.62
C THR A 23 -11.81 -30.72 35.40
N ILE A 24 -12.30 -31.91 35.11
CA ILE A 24 -11.98 -32.65 33.88
C ILE A 24 -12.52 -31.91 32.66
N ALA A 25 -13.76 -31.39 32.70
CA ALA A 25 -14.32 -30.56 31.63
C ALA A 25 -13.56 -29.24 31.45
N GLY A 26 -13.13 -28.58 32.54
CA GLY A 26 -12.32 -27.37 32.49
C GLY A 26 -10.91 -27.62 31.95
N TYR A 27 -10.28 -28.73 32.34
CA TYR A 27 -8.99 -29.17 31.82
C TYR A 27 -9.07 -29.58 30.35
N LEU A 28 -10.10 -30.34 29.95
CA LEU A 28 -10.42 -30.65 28.55
C LEU A 28 -10.68 -29.35 27.76
N MET A 29 -11.52 -28.43 28.24
CA MET A 29 -11.73 -27.14 27.56
C MET A 29 -10.44 -26.33 27.40
N SER A 30 -9.55 -26.35 28.39
CA SER A 30 -8.26 -25.65 28.31
C SER A 30 -7.30 -26.27 27.28
N THR A 31 -7.32 -27.60 27.15
CA THR A 31 -6.48 -28.36 26.20
C THR A 31 -7.07 -28.38 24.78
N PHE A 32 -8.39 -28.37 24.63
CA PHE A 32 -9.11 -28.23 23.34
C PHE A 32 -9.17 -26.78 22.81
N SER A 33 -8.83 -25.76 23.61
CA SER A 33 -8.88 -24.33 23.19
C SER A 33 -7.63 -23.82 22.45
N LYS A 34 -6.57 -24.65 22.37
CA LYS A 34 -5.38 -24.38 21.54
C LYS A 34 -5.59 -25.03 20.18
N HIS A 35 -6.14 -24.30 19.22
CA HIS A 35 -6.02 -24.74 17.83
C HIS A 35 -4.56 -24.93 17.47
N ASN A 36 -4.29 -26.00 16.73
CA ASN A 36 -3.04 -26.09 16.00
C ASN A 36 -3.04 -24.96 14.98
N VAL A 37 -2.01 -24.11 15.02
CA VAL A 37 -1.82 -23.02 14.06
C VAL A 37 -1.84 -23.56 12.62
N GLU A 38 -1.48 -24.83 12.43
CA GLU A 38 -1.60 -25.56 11.15
C GLU A 38 -3.03 -25.68 10.63
N ASP A 39 -4.04 -25.89 11.49
CA ASP A 39 -5.44 -26.01 11.04
C ASP A 39 -5.96 -24.66 10.52
N VAL A 40 -5.57 -23.58 11.22
CA VAL A 40 -5.87 -22.20 10.80
C VAL A 40 -5.19 -21.92 9.47
N ARG A 41 -3.91 -22.32 9.34
CA ARG A 41 -3.14 -22.15 8.11
C ARG A 41 -3.80 -22.85 6.93
N ALA A 42 -4.03 -24.16 7.04
CA ALA A 42 -4.62 -24.97 5.99
C ALA A 42 -5.99 -24.46 5.54
N LYS A 43 -6.82 -24.02 6.48
CA LYS A 43 -8.13 -23.43 6.17
C LYS A 43 -8.03 -22.12 5.40
N ILE A 44 -7.08 -21.25 5.77
CA ILE A 44 -6.84 -19.99 5.03
C ILE A 44 -6.27 -20.29 3.65
N GLU A 45 -5.30 -21.21 3.53
CA GLU A 45 -4.70 -21.61 2.25
C GLU A 45 -5.74 -22.17 1.27
N ASP A 46 -6.61 -23.09 1.73
CA ASP A 46 -7.70 -23.65 0.92
C ASP A 46 -8.68 -22.56 0.43
N TYR A 47 -9.06 -21.63 1.32
CA TYR A 47 -9.90 -20.50 0.96
C TYR A 47 -9.26 -19.61 -0.11
N LEU A 48 -7.99 -19.24 0.07
CA LEU A 48 -7.28 -18.36 -0.85
C LEU A 48 -7.06 -19.03 -2.21
N TYR A 49 -6.73 -20.32 -2.22
CA TYR A 49 -6.61 -21.09 -3.46
C TYR A 49 -7.92 -21.14 -4.23
N LYS A 50 -9.05 -21.46 -3.55
CA LYS A 50 -10.38 -21.46 -4.18
C LYS A 50 -10.79 -20.10 -4.75
N LYS A 51 -10.39 -19.01 -4.08
CA LYS A 51 -10.80 -17.66 -4.46
C LYS A 51 -9.92 -17.03 -5.55
N TYR A 52 -8.61 -17.25 -5.51
CA TYR A 52 -7.65 -16.58 -6.37
C TYR A 52 -6.95 -17.53 -7.37
N GLY A 53 -7.08 -18.84 -7.20
CA GLY A 53 -6.47 -19.83 -8.09
C GLY A 53 -4.95 -19.95 -7.98
N GLU A 54 -4.33 -19.34 -6.97
CA GLU A 54 -2.88 -19.41 -6.70
C GLU A 54 -2.60 -19.81 -5.25
N GLU A 55 -1.41 -20.35 -5.00
CA GLU A 55 -0.98 -20.74 -3.65
C GLU A 55 -0.44 -19.54 -2.87
N PHE A 56 -0.73 -19.50 -1.57
CA PHE A 56 -0.29 -18.44 -0.67
C PHE A 56 0.65 -18.98 0.41
N VAL A 57 1.56 -18.12 0.86
CA VAL A 57 2.18 -18.25 2.17
C VAL A 57 1.23 -17.63 3.19
N VAL A 58 0.95 -18.38 4.26
CA VAL A 58 0.17 -17.92 5.40
C VAL A 58 1.05 -18.01 6.64
N ASP A 59 1.52 -16.86 7.11
CA ASP A 59 2.48 -16.77 8.21
C ASP A 59 2.08 -15.74 9.27
N ARG A 60 2.91 -15.63 10.31
CA ARG A 60 2.68 -14.72 11.45
C ARG A 60 1.26 -14.81 12.03
N ILE A 61 0.75 -16.04 12.14
CA ILE A 61 -0.59 -16.29 12.66
C ILE A 61 -0.62 -15.89 14.13
N GLY A 62 -1.44 -14.88 14.43
CA GLY A 62 -1.69 -14.37 15.77
C GLY A 62 -3.17 -14.38 16.11
N THR A 63 -3.52 -13.94 17.31
CA THR A 63 -4.91 -13.74 17.73
C THR A 63 -5.19 -12.27 17.98
N ARG A 64 -6.30 -11.76 17.44
CA ARG A 64 -6.81 -10.41 17.74
C ARG A 64 -8.20 -10.47 18.35
N THR A 65 -8.53 -9.47 19.16
CA THR A 65 -9.88 -9.27 19.69
C THR A 65 -10.42 -7.95 19.15
N SER A 66 -11.62 -7.97 18.57
CA SER A 66 -12.30 -6.77 18.06
C SER A 66 -13.79 -6.90 18.35
N SER A 67 -14.40 -5.85 18.91
CA SER A 67 -15.82 -5.85 19.31
C SER A 67 -16.25 -7.08 20.14
N GLY A 68 -15.39 -7.53 21.05
CA GLY A 68 -15.62 -8.70 21.90
C GLY A 68 -15.45 -10.07 21.21
N GLN A 69 -15.22 -10.11 19.90
CA GLN A 69 -14.98 -11.32 19.13
C GLN A 69 -13.47 -11.59 18.98
N LYS A 70 -13.07 -12.86 19.06
CA LYS A 70 -11.68 -13.30 18.88
C LYS A 70 -11.52 -13.89 17.48
N TYR A 71 -10.43 -13.53 16.82
CA TYR A 71 -10.08 -13.99 15.49
C TYR A 71 -8.65 -14.49 15.47
N TYR A 72 -8.38 -15.49 14.65
CA TYR A 72 -7.02 -15.70 14.14
C TYR A 72 -6.80 -14.73 12.99
N GLU A 73 -5.62 -14.13 12.93
CA GLU A 73 -5.19 -13.25 11.85
C GLU A 73 -3.79 -13.66 11.39
N ALA A 74 -3.63 -13.75 10.08
CA ALA A 74 -2.39 -14.13 9.42
C ALA A 74 -1.99 -13.06 8.43
N ARG A 75 -0.67 -12.92 8.23
CA ARG A 75 -0.15 -12.24 7.05
C ARG A 75 -0.16 -13.23 5.89
N ILE A 76 -0.57 -12.76 4.73
CA ILE A 76 -0.67 -13.56 3.52
C ILE A 76 0.02 -12.87 2.34
N TYR A 77 0.61 -13.66 1.46
CA TYR A 77 1.13 -13.23 0.17
C TYR A 77 1.29 -14.44 -0.77
N PRO A 78 1.24 -14.27 -2.10
CA PRO A 78 1.38 -15.39 -3.03
C PRO A 78 2.73 -16.09 -2.91
N LYS A 79 2.79 -17.40 -3.12
CA LYS A 79 4.09 -18.08 -3.22
C LYS A 79 4.88 -17.64 -4.45
N SER A 80 4.20 -17.18 -5.50
CA SER A 80 4.79 -16.73 -6.77
C SER A 80 5.76 -15.54 -6.63
N ILE A 81 5.68 -14.76 -5.54
CA ILE A 81 6.58 -13.63 -5.32
C ILE A 81 7.88 -14.01 -4.61
N ILE A 82 7.99 -15.23 -4.08
CA ILE A 82 9.23 -15.72 -3.42
C ILE A 82 10.37 -15.73 -4.43
N GLY A 83 11.53 -15.21 -4.03
CA GLY A 83 12.71 -15.09 -4.91
C GLY A 83 12.65 -13.90 -5.87
N THR A 84 11.58 -13.10 -5.86
CA THR A 84 11.49 -11.84 -6.62
C THR A 84 11.80 -10.63 -5.73
N ASN A 85 11.98 -9.46 -6.34
CA ASN A 85 12.10 -8.17 -5.64
C ASN A 85 10.84 -7.78 -4.81
N LYS A 86 9.70 -8.45 -5.04
CA LYS A 86 8.45 -8.26 -4.28
C LYS A 86 8.48 -8.99 -2.93
N ALA A 87 9.34 -10.00 -2.76
CA ALA A 87 9.50 -10.69 -1.49
C ALA A 87 10.02 -9.73 -0.40
N GLY A 88 9.31 -9.65 0.72
CA GLY A 88 9.63 -8.76 1.82
C GLY A 88 9.14 -7.32 1.65
N ASP A 89 8.46 -6.99 0.55
CA ASP A 89 7.84 -5.69 0.32
C ASP A 89 6.37 -5.74 0.76
N SER A 90 6.04 -4.97 1.81
CA SER A 90 4.70 -4.97 2.42
C SER A 90 3.59 -4.50 1.48
N TYR A 91 3.92 -3.84 0.37
CA TYR A 91 2.95 -3.46 -0.65
C TYR A 91 2.22 -4.66 -1.27
N TYR A 92 2.86 -5.82 -1.34
CA TYR A 92 2.30 -7.05 -1.92
C TYR A 92 1.68 -7.98 -0.87
N TYR A 93 1.62 -7.54 0.40
CA TYR A 93 1.18 -8.36 1.51
C TYR A 93 -0.23 -7.95 1.92
N ALA A 94 -1.00 -8.91 2.38
CA ALA A 94 -2.35 -8.70 2.89
C ALA A 94 -2.55 -9.48 4.19
N SER A 95 -3.78 -9.42 4.70
CA SER A 95 -4.21 -10.14 5.88
C SER A 95 -5.34 -11.10 5.54
N ALA A 96 -5.34 -12.27 6.18
CA ALA A 96 -6.50 -13.14 6.23
C ALA A 96 -6.86 -13.41 7.69
N SER A 97 -8.14 -13.57 7.96
CA SER A 97 -8.63 -13.86 9.30
C SER A 97 -9.75 -14.88 9.29
N THR A 98 -9.86 -15.63 10.39
CA THR A 98 -10.96 -16.56 10.64
C THR A 98 -11.41 -16.46 12.08
N ASP A 99 -12.72 -16.55 12.32
CA ASP A 99 -13.28 -16.42 13.65
C ASP A 99 -12.85 -17.59 14.55
N LYS A 100 -12.51 -17.27 15.80
CA LYS A 100 -12.29 -18.26 16.85
C LYS A 100 -13.61 -18.49 17.58
N LEU A 101 -14.37 -19.48 17.15
CA LEU A 101 -15.67 -19.83 17.73
C LEU A 101 -15.52 -20.75 18.96
N SER A 102 -16.61 -20.90 19.70
CA SER A 102 -16.70 -21.81 20.85
C SER A 102 -16.35 -23.25 20.46
N PHE A 103 -15.84 -24.01 21.44
CA PHE A 103 -15.44 -25.41 21.28
C PHE A 103 -14.36 -25.67 20.22
N GLY A 104 -13.50 -24.67 19.96
CA GLY A 104 -12.40 -24.84 19.02
C GLY A 104 -12.89 -25.05 17.58
N ARG A 105 -13.94 -24.32 17.18
CA ARG A 105 -14.39 -24.29 15.78
C ARG A 105 -13.83 -23.03 15.10
N LEU A 106 -13.43 -23.16 13.84
CA LEU A 106 -13.04 -22.02 13.00
C LEU A 106 -14.25 -21.52 12.20
N GLY A 107 -14.49 -20.21 12.20
CA GLY A 107 -15.56 -19.57 11.44
C GLY A 107 -15.26 -19.40 9.95
N GLY A 108 -15.91 -18.43 9.29
CA GLY A 108 -15.61 -18.08 7.90
C GLY A 108 -14.17 -17.58 7.75
N VAL A 109 -13.66 -17.57 6.51
CA VAL A 109 -12.39 -16.91 6.20
C VAL A 109 -12.70 -15.63 5.41
N GLY A 110 -12.10 -14.53 5.84
CA GLY A 110 -12.11 -13.27 5.10
C GLY A 110 -10.69 -12.75 4.92
N ASP A 111 -10.43 -12.10 3.80
CA ASP A 111 -9.11 -11.58 3.44
C ASP A 111 -9.13 -10.11 2.99
N SER A 112 -7.93 -9.55 2.84
CA SER A 112 -7.68 -8.24 2.21
C SER A 112 -6.78 -8.34 0.97
N TYR A 113 -6.49 -9.55 0.45
CA TYR A 113 -5.65 -9.71 -0.73
C TYR A 113 -6.30 -9.17 -2.00
N SER A 114 -7.63 -9.12 -2.04
CA SER A 114 -8.36 -8.48 -3.14
C SER A 114 -7.93 -7.03 -3.42
N TYR A 115 -7.48 -6.27 -2.40
CA TYR A 115 -6.94 -4.91 -2.61
C TYR A 115 -5.60 -4.96 -3.34
N VAL A 116 -4.68 -5.82 -2.88
CA VAL A 116 -3.37 -6.04 -3.51
C VAL A 116 -3.54 -6.50 -4.95
N ASN A 117 -4.43 -7.46 -5.19
CA ASN A 117 -4.69 -8.01 -6.52
C ASN A 117 -5.18 -6.93 -7.51
N ARG A 118 -6.15 -6.10 -7.09
CA ARG A 118 -6.63 -4.98 -7.93
C ARG A 118 -5.54 -3.95 -8.23
N ASN A 119 -4.67 -3.66 -7.27
CA ASN A 119 -3.56 -2.73 -7.48
C ASN A 119 -2.55 -3.29 -8.51
N ILE A 120 -2.24 -4.59 -8.44
CA ILE A 120 -1.38 -5.27 -9.42
C ILE A 120 -2.01 -5.27 -10.81
N ASP A 121 -3.30 -5.59 -10.92
CA ASP A 121 -4.03 -5.61 -12.21
C ASP A 121 -4.06 -4.22 -12.86
N MET A 122 -4.37 -3.19 -12.07
CA MET A 122 -4.43 -1.82 -12.56
C MET A 122 -3.04 -1.31 -12.96
N GLU A 123 -2.00 -1.64 -12.19
CA GLU A 123 -0.63 -1.35 -12.57
C GLU A 123 -0.26 -1.99 -13.90
N LYS A 124 -0.55 -3.29 -14.08
CA LYS A 124 -0.28 -4.02 -15.33
C LYS A 124 -1.00 -3.38 -16.52
N TYR A 125 -2.23 -2.92 -16.31
CA TYR A 125 -3.02 -2.25 -17.34
C TYR A 125 -2.45 -0.86 -17.72
N LEU A 126 -2.03 -0.05 -16.75
CA LEU A 126 -1.55 1.32 -16.99
C LEU A 126 -0.08 1.42 -17.39
N MET A 127 0.77 0.48 -16.95
CA MET A 127 2.22 0.53 -17.14
C MET A 127 2.66 0.72 -18.60
N PRO A 128 2.06 0.05 -19.61
CA PRO A 128 2.43 0.28 -21.01
C PRO A 128 2.29 1.75 -21.41
N LYS A 129 1.18 2.40 -21.04
CA LYS A 129 0.95 3.81 -21.36
C LYS A 129 1.84 4.74 -20.55
N VAL A 130 2.12 4.40 -19.29
CA VAL A 130 3.10 5.15 -18.47
C VAL A 130 4.47 5.15 -19.13
N LYS A 131 4.94 4.00 -19.61
CA LYS A 131 6.23 3.90 -20.30
C LYS A 131 6.26 4.60 -21.66
N GLU A 132 5.15 4.51 -22.40
CA GLU A 132 5.00 5.23 -23.67
C GLU A 132 5.15 6.75 -23.48
N VAL A 133 4.58 7.31 -22.40
CA VAL A 133 4.59 8.76 -22.16
C VAL A 133 5.85 9.23 -21.43
N PHE A 134 6.33 8.48 -20.44
CA PHE A 134 7.38 8.94 -19.51
C PHE A 134 8.71 8.17 -19.66
N GLY A 135 8.79 7.22 -20.59
CA GLY A 135 9.97 6.39 -20.81
C GLY A 135 10.10 5.19 -19.87
N GLU A 136 11.21 4.46 -19.99
CA GLU A 136 11.43 3.20 -19.26
C GLU A 136 11.87 3.38 -17.79
N ARG A 137 12.43 4.55 -17.45
CA ARG A 137 12.96 4.85 -16.10
C ARG A 137 11.86 5.27 -15.13
N VAL A 138 10.83 4.43 -15.01
CA VAL A 138 9.62 4.73 -14.25
C VAL A 138 9.19 3.60 -13.32
N LEU A 139 8.61 3.99 -12.19
CA LEU A 139 7.83 3.09 -11.33
C LEU A 139 6.44 3.68 -11.11
N LEU A 140 5.42 2.83 -11.22
CA LEU A 140 4.04 3.19 -10.93
C LEU A 140 3.63 2.54 -9.61
N LYS A 141 3.09 3.31 -8.67
CA LYS A 141 2.41 2.78 -7.49
C LYS A 141 0.93 3.10 -7.60
N VAL A 142 0.09 2.10 -7.32
CA VAL A 142 -1.35 2.19 -7.52
C VAL A 142 -2.06 1.86 -6.21
N ASP A 143 -3.12 2.61 -5.92
CA ASP A 143 -4.12 2.20 -4.93
C ASP A 143 -5.54 2.29 -5.52
N VAL A 144 -6.27 1.19 -5.45
CA VAL A 144 -7.62 1.01 -6.01
C VAL A 144 -8.60 0.62 -4.91
N ALA A 145 -9.43 1.59 -4.52
CA ALA A 145 -10.57 1.36 -3.65
C ALA A 145 -11.85 1.20 -4.48
N HIS A 146 -12.59 0.11 -4.22
CA HIS A 146 -13.96 -0.03 -4.66
C HIS A 146 -14.87 0.43 -3.54
N GLU A 147 -15.74 1.39 -3.83
CA GLU A 147 -16.72 1.85 -2.86
C GLU A 147 -18.14 1.64 -3.38
N VAL A 148 -19.04 1.28 -2.46
CA VAL A 148 -20.45 1.07 -2.74
C VAL A 148 -21.33 1.89 -1.82
N THR A 149 -22.52 2.28 -2.26
CA THR A 149 -23.51 3.02 -1.46
C THR A 149 -24.92 2.51 -1.73
N THR A 150 -25.86 2.82 -0.83
CA THR A 150 -27.29 2.53 -1.02
C THR A 150 -28.05 3.75 -1.50
N ASP A 151 -27.74 4.93 -0.98
CA ASP A 151 -28.47 6.19 -1.24
C ASP A 151 -27.54 7.39 -1.48
N GLY A 152 -26.22 7.17 -1.51
CA GLY A 152 -25.21 8.22 -1.68
C GLY A 152 -24.84 8.97 -0.40
N SER A 153 -25.47 8.68 0.74
CA SER A 153 -25.16 9.33 2.03
C SER A 153 -23.83 8.87 2.63
N TRP A 154 -23.49 7.59 2.44
CA TRP A 154 -22.25 6.98 2.92
C TRP A 154 -21.72 5.94 1.93
N TRP A 155 -20.40 5.91 1.75
CA TRP A 155 -19.71 5.00 0.84
C TRP A 155 -18.88 3.99 1.62
N ALA A 156 -19.15 2.71 1.41
CA ALA A 156 -18.51 1.59 2.07
C ALA A 156 -17.42 0.98 1.19
N GLY A 157 -16.26 0.67 1.77
CA GLY A 157 -15.23 -0.12 1.08
C GLY A 157 -15.70 -1.54 0.77
N TYR A 158 -15.78 -1.89 -0.51
CA TYR A 158 -16.20 -3.21 -0.99
C TYR A 158 -15.00 -4.05 -1.47
N LYS A 159 -14.99 -5.33 -1.13
CA LYS A 159 -13.89 -6.25 -1.44
C LYS A 159 -14.17 -7.07 -2.71
N SER A 160 -14.26 -6.41 -3.87
CA SER A 160 -14.35 -7.12 -5.16
C SER A 160 -13.13 -8.02 -5.36
N ALA A 161 -13.36 -9.27 -5.74
CA ALA A 161 -12.32 -10.29 -5.89
C ALA A 161 -11.27 -9.92 -6.95
N SER A 162 -11.66 -9.19 -8.00
CA SER A 162 -10.78 -8.75 -9.08
C SER A 162 -11.11 -7.34 -9.57
N LEU A 163 -10.19 -6.76 -10.35
CA LEU A 163 -10.40 -5.49 -11.05
C LEU A 163 -11.56 -5.61 -12.05
N GLU A 164 -11.65 -6.72 -12.77
CA GLU A 164 -12.73 -7.00 -13.71
C GLU A 164 -14.10 -7.02 -13.03
N GLN A 165 -14.23 -7.72 -11.89
CA GLN A 165 -15.49 -7.77 -11.15
C GLN A 165 -15.92 -6.39 -10.67
N MET A 166 -14.97 -5.57 -10.18
CA MET A 166 -15.22 -4.18 -9.80
C MET A 166 -15.70 -3.37 -11.02
N ASN A 167 -14.99 -3.45 -12.14
CA ASN A 167 -15.34 -2.71 -13.35
C ASN A 167 -16.73 -3.08 -13.87
N ASN A 168 -17.10 -4.35 -13.83
CA ASN A 168 -18.43 -4.80 -14.25
C ASN A 168 -19.53 -4.24 -13.33
N LYS A 169 -19.31 -4.21 -12.01
CA LYS A 169 -20.25 -3.59 -11.05
C LYS A 169 -20.41 -2.09 -11.29
N ILE A 170 -19.31 -1.36 -11.48
CA ILE A 170 -19.33 0.09 -11.74
C ILE A 170 -20.02 0.40 -13.08
N LYS A 171 -19.79 -0.41 -14.12
CA LYS A 171 -20.45 -0.22 -15.42
C LYS A 171 -21.95 -0.47 -15.36
N ASN A 172 -22.37 -1.49 -14.62
CA ASN A 172 -23.79 -1.87 -14.52
C ASN A 172 -24.57 -0.96 -13.57
N ASP A 173 -23.92 -0.40 -12.55
CA ASP A 173 -24.55 0.44 -11.53
C ASP A 173 -23.60 1.55 -11.02
N PRO A 174 -23.33 2.58 -11.84
CA PRO A 174 -22.37 3.65 -11.54
C PRO A 174 -22.87 4.66 -10.49
N GLU A 175 -24.15 4.61 -10.12
CA GLU A 175 -24.74 5.45 -9.07
C GLU A 175 -24.44 4.90 -7.68
N HIS A 176 -24.39 3.56 -7.55
CA HIS A 176 -24.15 2.88 -6.28
C HIS A 176 -22.74 2.27 -6.17
N ASN A 177 -21.93 2.31 -7.22
CA ASN A 177 -20.58 1.74 -7.23
C ASN A 177 -19.59 2.75 -7.84
N ARG A 178 -18.43 2.93 -7.20
CA ARG A 178 -17.37 3.81 -7.72
C ARG A 178 -15.98 3.26 -7.45
N MET A 179 -15.03 3.69 -8.29
CA MET A 179 -13.60 3.46 -8.10
C MET A 179 -12.96 4.75 -7.63
N LEU A 180 -12.27 4.71 -6.49
CA LEU A 180 -11.30 5.73 -6.11
C LEU A 180 -9.92 5.23 -6.54
N LEU A 181 -9.19 6.07 -7.26
CA LEU A 181 -7.92 5.72 -7.87
C LEU A 181 -6.84 6.69 -7.40
N GLU A 182 -5.80 6.16 -6.77
CA GLU A 182 -4.57 6.88 -6.51
C GLU A 182 -3.44 6.33 -7.39
N LEU A 183 -2.83 7.20 -8.18
CA LEU A 183 -1.69 6.87 -9.04
C LEU A 183 -0.49 7.71 -8.61
N TYR A 184 0.65 7.06 -8.37
CA TYR A 184 1.91 7.75 -8.11
C TYR A 184 2.95 7.25 -9.09
N ILE A 185 3.32 8.11 -10.04
CA ILE A 185 4.33 7.86 -11.07
C ILE A 185 5.65 8.46 -10.59
N TYR A 186 6.65 7.62 -10.40
CA TYR A 186 8.00 8.00 -10.02
C TYR A 186 8.88 7.89 -11.26
N ILE A 187 9.38 9.03 -11.73
CA ILE A 187 10.23 9.15 -12.92
C ILE A 187 11.66 9.39 -12.42
N PHE A 188 12.59 8.51 -12.77
CA PHE A 188 13.99 8.58 -12.34
C PHE A 188 14.78 9.41 -13.34
N ASP A 189 14.51 10.70 -13.32
CA ASP A 189 15.07 11.69 -14.23
C ASP A 189 15.02 13.09 -13.61
N ARG A 190 15.92 13.97 -14.04
CA ARG A 190 16.07 15.33 -13.49
C ARG A 190 15.67 16.36 -14.53
N ILE A 191 14.83 17.32 -14.12
CA ILE A 191 14.45 18.45 -14.97
C ILE A 191 15.50 19.56 -14.86
N ASP A 192 16.29 19.74 -15.92
CA ASP A 192 17.48 20.59 -15.92
C ASP A 192 17.21 22.03 -16.31
N ASN A 193 16.23 22.24 -17.19
CA ASN A 193 16.00 23.54 -17.79
C ASN A 193 14.51 23.82 -18.03
N LYS A 194 14.21 25.04 -18.48
CA LYS A 194 12.83 25.49 -18.70
C LYS A 194 12.16 24.75 -19.87
N THR A 195 12.91 24.41 -20.91
CA THR A 195 12.37 23.70 -22.08
C THR A 195 11.91 22.31 -21.68
N GLU A 196 12.79 21.55 -21.03
CA GLU A 196 12.46 20.22 -20.53
C GLU A 196 11.28 20.27 -19.53
N LYS A 197 11.25 21.30 -18.67
CA LYS A 197 10.11 21.51 -17.76
C LYS A 197 8.78 21.63 -18.52
N GLU A 198 8.74 22.31 -19.66
CA GLU A 198 7.52 22.45 -20.46
C GLU A 198 7.18 21.16 -21.22
N GLU A 199 8.19 20.42 -21.71
CA GLU A 199 8.01 19.08 -22.28
C GLU A 199 7.37 18.11 -21.26
N ARG A 200 7.89 18.08 -20.03
CA ARG A 200 7.29 17.30 -18.93
C ARG A 200 5.86 17.69 -18.61
N ARG A 201 5.51 18.99 -18.72
CA ARG A 201 4.12 19.43 -18.52
C ARG A 201 3.21 18.91 -19.62
N GLN A 202 3.69 18.86 -20.86
CA GLN A 202 2.96 18.31 -21.99
C GLN A 202 2.73 16.80 -21.83
N GLU A 203 3.77 16.03 -21.49
CA GLU A 203 3.66 14.58 -21.19
C GLU A 203 2.58 14.30 -20.13
N ILE A 204 2.64 15.02 -19.00
CA ILE A 204 1.64 14.87 -17.92
C ILE A 204 0.24 15.24 -18.41
N PHE A 205 0.10 16.32 -19.19
CA PHE A 205 -1.19 16.74 -19.74
C PHE A 205 -1.81 15.66 -20.62
N GLU A 206 -1.01 15.06 -21.51
CA GLU A 206 -1.42 13.98 -22.41
C GLU A 206 -1.84 12.73 -21.63
N TYR A 207 -1.07 12.35 -20.60
CA TYR A 207 -1.43 11.23 -19.73
C TYR A 207 -2.76 11.48 -18.99
N VAL A 208 -3.00 12.70 -18.52
CA VAL A 208 -4.29 13.07 -17.91
C VAL A 208 -5.43 12.97 -18.92
N GLN A 209 -5.24 13.38 -20.18
CA GLN A 209 -6.28 13.21 -21.21
C GLN A 209 -6.55 11.74 -21.51
N TYR A 210 -5.51 10.90 -21.54
CA TYR A 210 -5.65 9.45 -21.64
C TYR A 210 -6.51 8.88 -20.50
N LEU A 211 -6.20 9.22 -19.24
CA LEU A 211 -6.98 8.75 -18.09
C LEU A 211 -8.45 9.20 -18.13
N LYS A 212 -8.74 10.39 -18.68
CA LYS A 212 -10.11 10.83 -18.92
C LYS A 212 -10.82 9.97 -19.96
N LYS A 213 -10.15 9.67 -21.08
CA LYS A 213 -10.68 8.81 -22.15
C LYS A 213 -11.00 7.41 -21.64
N GLU A 214 -10.16 6.86 -20.76
CA GLU A 214 -10.38 5.56 -20.12
C GLU A 214 -11.42 5.60 -18.98
N GLY A 215 -11.99 6.77 -18.66
CA GLY A 215 -12.96 6.92 -17.58
C GLY A 215 -12.38 6.84 -16.17
N LEU A 216 -11.05 6.86 -16.04
CA LEU A 216 -10.33 6.72 -14.76
C LEU A 216 -10.16 8.03 -14.00
N PHE A 217 -10.53 9.16 -14.61
CA PHE A 217 -10.29 10.49 -14.03
C PHE A 217 -11.29 10.91 -12.94
N LYS A 218 -12.50 10.35 -12.89
CA LYS A 218 -13.62 10.90 -12.09
C LYS A 218 -13.31 11.08 -10.60
N TYR A 219 -12.63 10.09 -10.00
CA TYR A 219 -12.16 10.10 -8.61
C TYR A 219 -10.66 9.76 -8.54
N LEU A 220 -9.89 10.42 -9.40
CA LEU A 220 -8.44 10.29 -9.50
C LEU A 220 -7.72 11.27 -8.58
N GLU A 221 -6.73 10.76 -7.85
CA GLU A 221 -5.55 11.48 -7.40
C GLU A 221 -4.32 10.95 -8.15
N LEU A 222 -3.57 11.85 -8.79
CA LEU A 222 -2.36 11.52 -9.52
C LEU A 222 -1.19 12.38 -9.03
N GLY A 223 -0.14 11.72 -8.53
CA GLY A 223 1.16 12.31 -8.29
C GLY A 223 2.14 11.91 -9.39
N VAL A 224 2.78 12.88 -10.02
CA VAL A 224 3.94 12.66 -10.89
C VAL A 224 5.17 13.25 -10.21
N ILE A 225 6.13 12.39 -9.88
CA ILE A 225 7.26 12.71 -9.00
C ILE A 225 8.57 12.45 -9.75
N PHE A 226 9.35 13.50 -9.96
CA PHE A 226 10.67 13.42 -10.58
C PHE A 226 11.70 13.18 -9.47
N ILE A 227 12.27 11.97 -9.45
CA ILE A 227 13.29 11.51 -8.52
C ILE A 227 14.64 11.60 -9.21
N ASP A 228 15.61 12.17 -8.53
CA ASP A 228 16.98 12.25 -9.04
C ASP A 228 17.59 10.86 -9.25
N GLU A 229 18.16 10.61 -10.43
CA GLU A 229 18.78 9.31 -10.76
C GLU A 229 19.95 8.94 -9.84
N ARG A 230 20.55 9.90 -9.12
CA ARG A 230 21.61 9.64 -8.13
C ARG A 230 21.18 8.72 -6.99
N VAL A 231 19.88 8.53 -6.77
CA VAL A 231 19.39 7.48 -5.84
C VAL A 231 19.72 6.06 -6.30
N LEU A 232 20.06 5.88 -7.58
CA LEU A 232 20.37 4.59 -8.19
C LEU A 232 21.86 4.24 -8.11
N ALA A 233 22.70 5.17 -7.65
CA ALA A 233 24.12 4.95 -7.48
C ALA A 233 24.40 3.90 -6.39
N PRO A 234 25.40 3.00 -6.58
CA PRO A 234 25.81 2.02 -5.60
C PRO A 234 26.02 2.58 -4.19
N SER A 235 26.67 3.75 -4.05
CA SER A 235 26.97 4.34 -2.74
C SER A 235 25.83 5.16 -2.13
N TYR A 236 24.66 5.24 -2.78
CA TYR A 236 23.53 6.05 -2.28
C TYR A 236 23.12 5.64 -0.86
N ARG A 237 23.15 4.34 -0.53
CA ARG A 237 22.72 3.84 0.77
C ARG A 237 23.63 4.29 1.91
N GLU A 238 24.94 4.42 1.68
CA GLU A 238 25.87 4.98 2.64
C GLU A 238 25.57 6.46 2.89
N PHE A 239 25.33 7.24 1.83
CA PHE A 239 24.98 8.65 1.95
C PHE A 239 23.62 8.89 2.60
N ASP A 240 22.61 8.08 2.29
CA ASP A 240 21.28 8.13 2.92
C ASP A 240 21.38 7.97 4.44
N ARG A 241 22.25 7.07 4.91
CA ARG A 241 22.56 6.90 6.34
C ARG A 241 23.29 8.10 6.93
N GLU A 242 24.28 8.63 6.21
CA GLU A 242 25.03 9.79 6.68
C GLU A 242 24.14 11.03 6.80
N ILE A 243 23.24 11.24 5.84
CA ILE A 243 22.22 12.28 5.88
C ILE A 243 21.32 12.11 7.09
N PHE A 244 20.83 10.90 7.33
CA PHE A 244 19.98 10.59 8.48
C PHE A 244 20.67 10.89 9.81
N LEU A 245 21.98 10.65 9.91
CA LEU A 245 22.78 10.88 11.12
C LEU A 245 23.31 12.32 11.25
N SER A 246 23.21 13.14 10.20
CA SER A 246 23.73 14.50 10.21
C SER A 246 22.84 15.48 10.97
N ASP A 247 23.46 16.45 11.63
CA ASP A 247 22.76 17.60 12.20
C ASP A 247 22.26 18.51 11.08
N LYS A 248 20.94 18.63 10.96
CA LYS A 248 20.31 19.44 9.91
C LYS A 248 20.50 20.93 10.18
N VAL A 249 20.86 21.66 9.14
CA VAL A 249 21.06 23.11 9.15
C VAL A 249 19.80 23.79 8.61
N ARG A 250 19.42 24.89 9.25
CA ARG A 250 18.31 25.74 8.79
C ARG A 250 18.73 26.56 7.57
N GLU A 251 18.05 26.37 6.46
CA GLU A 251 18.20 27.16 5.23
C GLU A 251 16.91 27.91 4.91
N VAL A 252 17.03 29.04 4.20
CA VAL A 252 15.88 29.81 3.70
C VAL A 252 15.88 29.72 2.19
N ILE A 253 14.92 28.98 1.63
CA ILE A 253 14.78 28.77 0.19
C ILE A 253 13.46 29.39 -0.23
N LYS A 254 13.52 30.42 -1.09
CA LYS A 254 12.33 31.16 -1.57
C LYS A 254 11.44 31.71 -0.44
N GLY A 255 12.05 32.11 0.67
CA GLY A 255 11.33 32.64 1.84
C GLY A 255 10.77 31.57 2.78
N GLU A 256 10.86 30.29 2.42
CA GLU A 256 10.48 29.18 3.30
C GLU A 256 11.70 28.65 4.08
N ARG A 257 11.48 28.34 5.35
CA ARG A 257 12.50 27.75 6.22
C ARG A 257 12.48 26.24 6.05
N VAL A 258 13.60 25.68 5.62
CA VAL A 258 13.79 24.23 5.48
C VAL A 258 15.00 23.77 6.30
N TYR A 259 15.02 22.50 6.66
CA TYR A 259 16.11 21.90 7.42
C TYR A 259 16.79 20.84 6.56
N LEU A 260 18.01 21.13 6.10
CA LEU A 260 18.75 20.31 5.15
C LEU A 260 20.05 19.78 5.77
N PRO A 261 20.60 18.67 5.27
CA PRO A 261 21.95 18.26 5.62
C PRO A 261 22.99 19.37 5.30
N PRO A 262 24.13 19.40 6.02
CA PRO A 262 25.19 20.39 5.78
C PRO A 262 25.60 20.47 4.30
N ILE A 263 25.88 21.69 3.81
CA ILE A 263 26.17 21.92 2.40
C ILE A 263 27.41 21.15 1.90
N GLU A 264 28.41 20.95 2.76
CA GLU A 264 29.60 20.15 2.46
C GLU A 264 29.24 18.69 2.17
N LEU A 265 28.37 18.10 3.00
CA LEU A 265 27.86 16.74 2.82
C LEU A 265 27.08 16.64 1.50
N ARG A 266 26.17 17.58 1.25
CA ARG A 266 25.34 17.61 0.03
C ARG A 266 26.19 17.74 -1.23
N ARG A 267 27.22 18.58 -1.22
CA ARG A 267 28.18 18.74 -2.35
C ARG A 267 28.97 17.46 -2.61
N ARG A 268 29.51 16.84 -1.56
CA ARG A 268 30.27 15.58 -1.68
C ARG A 268 29.40 14.47 -2.25
N MET A 269 28.23 14.24 -1.65
CA MET A 269 27.25 13.27 -2.12
C MET A 269 26.88 13.50 -3.59
N SER A 270 26.52 14.75 -3.93
CA SER A 270 26.10 15.10 -5.30
C SER A 270 27.17 14.77 -6.33
N LYS A 271 28.44 15.06 -6.02
CA LYS A 271 29.57 14.81 -6.91
C LYS A 271 29.87 13.31 -7.05
N GLU A 272 29.93 12.59 -5.94
CA GLU A 272 30.29 11.16 -5.94
C GLU A 272 29.21 10.32 -6.61
N LEU A 273 27.94 10.52 -6.25
CA LEU A 273 26.83 9.79 -6.86
C LEU A 273 26.65 10.13 -8.33
N GLN A 274 26.83 11.39 -8.75
CA GLN A 274 26.77 11.74 -10.17
C GLN A 274 27.83 11.02 -10.98
N LYS A 275 29.06 10.92 -10.45
CA LYS A 275 30.16 10.19 -11.10
C LYS A 275 29.82 8.71 -11.25
N GLU A 276 29.23 8.10 -10.23
CA GLU A 276 28.80 6.70 -10.28
C GLU A 276 27.71 6.47 -11.33
N VAL A 277 26.65 7.28 -11.31
CA VAL A 277 25.54 7.16 -12.27
C VAL A 277 26.01 7.36 -13.70
N ALA A 278 26.88 8.35 -13.96
CA ALA A 278 27.43 8.62 -15.29
C ALA A 278 28.25 7.45 -15.88
N GLN A 279 28.70 6.51 -15.05
CA GLN A 279 29.43 5.32 -15.46
C GLN A 279 28.55 4.07 -15.59
N MET A 280 27.25 4.17 -15.27
CA MET A 280 26.31 3.05 -15.33
C MET A 280 25.69 2.94 -16.73
N SER A 281 25.53 1.71 -17.21
CA SER A 281 24.72 1.46 -18.40
C SER A 281 23.23 1.60 -18.10
N GLU A 282 22.42 1.80 -19.14
CA GLU A 282 20.96 1.87 -19.02
C GLU A 282 20.38 0.60 -18.37
N GLU A 283 20.89 -0.58 -18.75
CA GLU A 283 20.45 -1.85 -18.17
C GLU A 283 20.70 -1.90 -16.66
N LYS A 284 21.83 -1.34 -16.20
CA LYS A 284 22.18 -1.29 -14.78
C LYS A 284 21.31 -0.31 -14.02
N LEU A 285 20.98 0.84 -14.62
CA LEU A 285 20.05 1.82 -14.04
C LEU A 285 18.65 1.22 -13.91
N LEU A 286 18.11 0.63 -14.97
CA LEU A 286 16.82 -0.06 -14.96
C LEU A 286 16.80 -1.22 -13.96
N ALA A 287 17.89 -1.99 -13.86
CA ALA A 287 18.01 -3.04 -12.85
C ALA A 287 17.99 -2.50 -11.42
N ASN A 288 18.60 -1.33 -11.17
CA ASN A 288 18.56 -0.69 -9.86
C ASN A 288 17.19 -0.09 -9.54
N ILE A 289 16.51 0.53 -10.51
CA ILE A 289 15.11 0.98 -10.37
C ILE A 289 14.22 -0.19 -9.95
N ARG A 290 14.36 -1.35 -10.59
CA ARG A 290 13.59 -2.57 -10.26
C ARG A 290 13.85 -3.09 -8.85
N LYS A 291 14.96 -2.74 -8.19
CA LYS A 291 15.22 -3.19 -6.80
C LYS A 291 14.49 -2.35 -5.76
N ILE A 292 14.00 -1.16 -6.11
CA ILE A 292 13.30 -0.26 -5.20
C ILE A 292 11.98 -0.90 -4.80
N ARG A 293 11.72 -0.97 -3.49
CA ARG A 293 10.47 -1.52 -2.97
C ARG A 293 9.33 -0.53 -3.17
N LYS A 294 8.14 -0.99 -3.56
CA LYS A 294 6.96 -0.14 -3.70
C LYS A 294 6.49 0.45 -2.37
N SER A 295 6.75 -0.21 -1.25
CA SER A 295 6.55 0.36 0.08
C SER A 295 7.44 1.60 0.34
N GLU A 296 8.62 1.69 -0.28
CA GLU A 296 9.55 2.82 -0.16
C GLU A 296 9.16 4.01 -1.07
N LEU A 297 8.31 3.77 -2.07
CA LEU A 297 7.70 4.82 -2.90
C LEU A 297 6.67 5.61 -2.09
N SER A 298 7.16 6.52 -1.27
CA SER A 298 6.38 7.42 -0.41
C SER A 298 7.16 8.69 -0.15
N TYR A 299 6.48 9.72 0.39
CA TYR A 299 7.15 10.94 0.85
C TYR A 299 8.26 10.63 1.86
N LYS A 300 7.98 9.86 2.92
CA LYS A 300 8.97 9.51 3.96
C LYS A 300 10.07 8.56 3.48
N GLY A 301 9.85 7.85 2.37
CA GLY A 301 10.86 7.02 1.73
C GLY A 301 11.66 7.83 0.71
N ILE A 302 11.65 7.39 -0.54
CA ILE A 302 12.57 7.92 -1.56
C ILE A 302 12.34 9.39 -1.95
N ARG A 303 11.14 9.95 -1.72
CA ARG A 303 10.76 11.24 -2.32
C ARG A 303 11.30 12.47 -1.58
N LYS A 304 11.27 12.49 -0.23
CA LYS A 304 11.43 13.72 0.56
C LYS A 304 12.65 14.55 0.16
N GLU A 305 13.80 13.91 0.08
CA GLU A 305 15.07 14.59 -0.15
C GLU A 305 15.54 14.45 -1.61
N ASN A 306 15.02 13.47 -2.36
CA ASN A 306 15.51 13.16 -3.70
C ASN A 306 14.62 13.63 -4.85
N SER A 307 13.40 14.10 -4.56
CA SER A 307 12.54 14.64 -5.61
C SER A 307 12.92 16.08 -5.94
N SER A 308 13.12 16.41 -7.22
CA SER A 308 13.41 17.77 -7.67
C SER A 308 12.12 18.56 -7.94
N TYR A 309 11.21 17.95 -8.70
CA TYR A 309 9.90 18.47 -9.03
C TYR A 309 8.81 17.43 -8.82
N ASN A 310 7.60 17.93 -8.60
CA ASN A 310 6.40 17.12 -8.54
C ASN A 310 5.19 17.84 -9.13
N CYS A 311 4.24 17.07 -9.65
CA CYS A 311 2.93 17.52 -10.08
C CYS A 311 1.86 16.75 -9.31
N TRP A 312 0.86 17.46 -8.80
CA TRP A 312 -0.32 16.86 -8.19
C TRP A 312 -1.57 17.22 -8.99
N ILE A 313 -2.31 16.19 -9.38
CA ILE A 313 -3.54 16.28 -10.15
C ILE A 313 -4.65 15.69 -9.30
N TYR A 314 -5.63 16.51 -8.95
CA TYR A 314 -6.78 16.08 -8.16
C TYR A 314 -8.06 16.31 -8.95
N SER A 315 -8.74 15.23 -9.28
CA SER A 315 -10.08 15.33 -9.85
C SER A 315 -11.06 16.02 -8.88
N LYS A 316 -12.11 16.63 -9.43
CA LYS A 316 -13.19 17.20 -8.60
C LYS A 316 -13.78 16.16 -7.63
N GLY A 317 -13.93 14.92 -8.09
CA GLY A 317 -14.43 13.83 -7.27
C GLY A 317 -13.54 13.55 -6.07
N ILE A 318 -12.23 13.33 -6.28
CA ILE A 318 -11.33 13.02 -5.16
C ILE A 318 -11.21 14.18 -4.16
N LEU A 319 -11.26 15.43 -4.65
CA LEU A 319 -11.25 16.60 -3.78
C LEU A 319 -12.45 16.63 -2.83
N LYS A 320 -13.64 16.32 -3.34
CA LYS A 320 -14.85 16.24 -2.52
C LYS A 320 -14.73 15.18 -1.43
N GLU A 321 -14.17 14.01 -1.78
CA GLU A 321 -14.11 12.85 -0.89
C GLU A 321 -12.98 12.91 0.15
N LYS A 322 -11.79 13.38 -0.22
CA LYS A 322 -10.60 13.35 0.66
C LYS A 322 -10.14 14.71 1.14
N TYR A 323 -10.54 15.78 0.45
CA TYR A 323 -10.04 17.13 0.68
C TYR A 323 -11.20 18.13 0.78
N THR A 324 -12.24 17.74 1.52
CA THR A 324 -13.52 18.47 1.63
C THR A 324 -13.32 19.94 2.00
N THR A 325 -12.41 20.26 2.92
CA THR A 325 -12.08 21.65 3.27
C THR A 325 -11.60 22.44 2.06
N THR A 326 -10.69 21.90 1.25
CA THR A 326 -10.22 22.57 0.03
C THR A 326 -11.36 22.70 -0.98
N TYR A 327 -12.17 21.66 -1.13
CA TYR A 327 -13.32 21.65 -2.05
C TYR A 327 -14.34 22.75 -1.71
N GLU A 328 -14.63 22.95 -0.42
CA GLU A 328 -15.62 23.92 0.06
C GLU A 328 -15.07 25.35 0.14
N THR A 329 -13.82 25.51 0.59
CA THR A 329 -13.26 26.85 0.89
C THR A 329 -12.48 27.48 -0.25
N LYS A 330 -12.04 26.67 -1.23
CA LYS A 330 -11.22 27.14 -2.37
C LYS A 330 -11.68 26.56 -3.70
N PRO A 331 -12.98 26.69 -4.06
CA PRO A 331 -13.53 26.10 -5.28
C PRO A 331 -12.86 26.63 -6.57
N GLU A 332 -12.31 27.84 -6.54
CA GLU A 332 -11.58 28.46 -7.65
C GLU A 332 -10.25 27.76 -8.00
N LEU A 333 -9.69 26.99 -7.06
CA LEU A 333 -8.48 26.20 -7.29
C LEU A 333 -8.77 24.83 -7.91
N ILE A 334 -10.05 24.43 -8.01
CA ILE A 334 -10.47 23.17 -8.59
C ILE A 334 -10.32 23.25 -10.10
N LYS A 335 -9.44 22.41 -10.65
CA LYS A 335 -9.17 22.36 -12.09
C LYS A 335 -9.84 21.15 -12.73
N ASN A 336 -10.32 21.34 -13.96
CA ASN A 336 -10.79 20.25 -14.81
C ASN A 336 -9.66 19.67 -15.67
N TYR A 337 -8.48 20.31 -15.71
CA TYR A 337 -7.32 19.86 -16.49
C TYR A 337 -7.62 19.70 -17.98
N ASN A 338 -8.36 20.67 -18.54
CA ASN A 338 -8.69 20.71 -19.97
C ASN A 338 -7.67 21.54 -20.77
N LYS A 339 -6.71 22.16 -20.10
CA LYS A 339 -5.67 23.00 -20.69
C LYS A 339 -4.33 22.71 -20.02
N ILE A 340 -3.24 22.79 -20.79
CA ILE A 340 -1.88 22.55 -20.29
C ILE A 340 -1.48 23.48 -19.14
N SER A 341 -2.04 24.71 -19.10
CA SER A 341 -1.78 25.67 -18.01
C SER A 341 -2.29 25.20 -16.65
N ASP A 342 -3.15 24.18 -16.61
CA ASP A 342 -3.58 23.55 -15.36
C ASP A 342 -2.50 22.66 -14.74
N ILE A 343 -1.55 22.16 -15.55
CA ILE A 343 -0.42 21.34 -15.11
C ILE A 343 0.66 22.23 -14.53
N VAL A 344 0.94 22.06 -13.23
CA VAL A 344 1.93 22.86 -12.51
C VAL A 344 2.96 21.93 -11.88
N LEU A 345 4.23 22.15 -12.24
CA LEU A 345 5.38 21.49 -11.62
C LEU A 345 5.88 22.35 -10.47
N GLY A 346 5.62 21.88 -9.24
CA GLY A 346 6.15 22.42 -8.01
C GLY A 346 7.58 21.98 -7.78
N ARG A 347 8.40 22.84 -7.18
CA ARG A 347 9.74 22.45 -6.71
C ARG A 347 9.62 21.86 -5.32
N ASN A 348 10.36 20.80 -5.08
CA ASN A 348 10.58 20.33 -3.72
C ASN A 348 11.67 21.18 -3.05
N LEU A 349 11.33 21.87 -1.97
CA LEU A 349 12.29 22.71 -1.25
C LEU A 349 13.24 21.88 -0.36
N GLU A 350 12.92 20.61 -0.14
CA GLU A 350 13.75 19.67 0.62
C GLU A 350 14.73 18.89 -0.27
N TYR A 351 14.80 19.21 -1.56
CA TYR A 351 15.74 18.58 -2.50
C TYR A 351 17.19 18.84 -2.10
N ILE A 352 17.94 17.77 -1.83
CA ILE A 352 19.26 17.88 -1.19
C ILE A 352 20.40 18.08 -2.18
N TYR A 353 20.23 17.65 -3.42
CA TYR A 353 21.35 17.64 -4.34
C TYR A 353 21.73 19.04 -4.83
N VAL A 354 23.03 19.20 -5.09
CA VAL A 354 23.64 20.44 -5.57
C VAL A 354 24.23 20.16 -6.94
N ASN A 355 24.16 21.16 -7.84
CA ASN A 355 24.76 21.10 -9.17
C ASN A 355 26.24 21.50 -9.14
#